data_AF-A0A8H5CMT8-F1
#
_entry.id   AF-A0A8H5CMT8-F1
#
_cell.length_a   1.000
_cell.length_b   1.000
_cell.length_c   1.000
_cell.angle_alpha   90.00
_cell.angle_beta   90.00
_cell.angle_gamma   90.00
#
_symmetry.space_group_name_H-M   'P 1'
#
loop_
_entity.id
_entity.type
_entity.pdbx_description
1 polymer ?
#
loop_
_entity_poly.entity_id
_entity_poly.type
_entity_poly.pdbx_seq_one_letter_code
_entity_poly.pdbx_strand_id
1 'polypeptide(L)'
;MWTLHTYTVGHHVGSKWGLGRVMRWVPTVSKEKLDGPLISDAPVGKDELLKSVGLYKVQGDAVAAVMGAIYEQFGASVAHRAFHTRVLPHLLLDGKNGGLPLVFHDEVREICERMGGAESDLTKAPEATTESPSDLFPHKISYIMLSL
;
A
#
# COMPACT_ATOMS: atom_id res chain seq x y z
N MET A 1 7.68 -3.01 16.95
CA MET A 1 7.15 -2.03 15.98
C MET A 1 7.21 -2.68 14.61
N TRP A 2 6.07 -2.96 13.97
CA TRP A 2 6.05 -3.54 12.62
C TRP A 2 6.22 -2.41 11.62
N THR A 3 7.32 -2.42 10.86
CA THR A 3 7.56 -1.46 9.79
C THR A 3 7.33 -2.14 8.43
N LEU A 4 6.59 -1.47 7.54
CA LEU A 4 6.39 -1.97 6.18
C LEU A 4 7.73 -1.98 5.43
N HIS A 5 8.10 -3.12 4.87
CA HIS A 5 9.36 -3.23 4.16
C HIS A 5 9.27 -2.54 2.78
N THR A 6 10.18 -1.61 2.50
CA THR A 6 10.19 -0.80 1.27
C THR A 6 10.13 -1.65 0.00
N TYR A 7 10.85 -2.78 -0.05
CA TYR A 7 10.81 -3.67 -1.22
C TYR A 7 9.44 -4.33 -1.41
N THR A 8 8.78 -4.73 -0.33
CA THR A 8 7.43 -5.32 -0.39
C THR A 8 6.42 -4.28 -0.87
N VAL A 9 6.52 -3.04 -0.36
CA VAL A 9 5.69 -1.93 -0.83
C VAL A 9 5.94 -1.64 -2.31
N GLY A 10 7.19 -1.50 -2.75
CA GLY A 10 7.47 -1.22 -4.15
C GLY A 10 7.05 -2.35 -5.08
N HIS A 11 7.30 -3.60 -4.71
CA HIS A 11 6.88 -4.75 -5.49
C HIS A 11 5.35 -4.82 -5.62
N HIS A 12 4.60 -4.77 -4.52
CA HIS A 12 3.17 -5.04 -4.55
C HIS A 12 2.30 -3.79 -4.78
N VAL A 13 2.66 -2.65 -4.20
CA VAL A 13 1.92 -1.39 -4.36
C VAL A 13 2.45 -0.64 -5.58
N GLY A 14 3.77 -0.43 -5.65
CA GLY A 14 4.40 0.34 -6.72
C GLY A 14 4.21 -0.27 -8.11
N SER A 15 4.30 -1.60 -8.23
CA SER A 15 4.00 -2.28 -9.50
C SER A 15 2.53 -2.19 -9.89
N LYS A 16 1.60 -2.29 -8.94
CA LYS A 16 0.15 -2.17 -9.20
C LYS A 16 -0.23 -0.77 -9.67
N TRP A 17 0.39 0.26 -9.08
CA TRP A 17 0.25 1.65 -9.52
C TRP A 17 0.96 1.94 -10.85
N GLY A 18 1.72 0.99 -11.38
CA GLY A 18 2.44 1.16 -12.64
C GLY A 18 3.62 2.12 -12.57
N LEU A 19 4.16 2.38 -11.37
CA LEU A 19 5.24 3.36 -11.17
C LEU A 19 6.47 3.09 -12.03
N GLY A 20 6.77 1.82 -12.29
CA GLY A 20 7.90 1.41 -13.13
C GLY A 20 7.83 1.92 -14.58
N ARG A 21 6.63 2.29 -15.06
CA ARG A 21 6.43 2.83 -16.42
C ARG A 21 6.53 4.35 -16.49
N VAL A 22 6.29 5.05 -15.38
CA VAL A 22 6.13 6.52 -15.36
C VAL A 22 7.24 7.22 -14.59
N MET A 23 7.84 6.57 -13.60
CA MET A 23 8.90 7.18 -12.82
C MET A 23 10.20 7.27 -13.62
N ARG A 24 10.96 8.34 -13.37
CA ARG A 24 12.32 8.47 -13.88
C ARG A 24 13.27 7.84 -12.86
N TRP A 25 13.94 6.77 -13.27
CA TRP A 25 14.90 6.06 -12.44
C TRP A 25 16.02 5.48 -13.30
N VAL A 26 17.13 5.13 -12.67
CA VAL A 26 18.30 4.54 -13.35
C VAL A 26 18.62 3.20 -12.70
N PRO A 27 18.66 2.09 -13.46
CA PRO A 27 19.01 0.78 -12.92
C PRO A 27 20.49 0.71 -12.51
N THR A 28 20.79 -0.13 -11.52
CA THR A 28 22.18 -0.36 -11.06
C THR A 28 23.00 -1.18 -12.08
N VAL A 29 22.37 -1.78 -13.08
CA VAL A 29 23.02 -2.56 -14.14
C VAL A 29 22.90 -1.87 -15.49
N SER A 30 23.86 -2.12 -16.38
CA SER A 30 23.88 -1.54 -17.72
C SER A 30 22.74 -2.09 -18.59
N LYS A 31 22.37 -1.34 -19.63
CA LYS A 31 21.25 -1.68 -20.53
C LYS A 31 21.44 -3.03 -21.21
N GLU A 32 22.68 -3.40 -21.53
CA GLU A 32 23.03 -4.67 -22.19
C GLU A 32 22.75 -5.88 -21.31
N LYS A 33 22.80 -5.73 -19.97
CA LYS A 33 22.43 -6.78 -19.02
C LYS A 33 20.92 -6.86 -18.78
N LEU A 34 20.21 -5.75 -18.97
CA LEU A 34 18.74 -5.70 -18.93
C LEU A 34 18.12 -6.33 -20.17
N ASP A 35 18.66 -6.04 -21.35
CA ASP A 35 18.17 -6.52 -22.65
C ASP A 35 18.67 -7.92 -23.02
N GLY A 36 19.47 -8.56 -22.14
CA GLY A 36 20.03 -9.89 -22.35
C GLY A 36 19.00 -11.03 -22.21
N PRO A 37 19.37 -12.27 -22.58
CA PRO A 37 18.48 -13.45 -22.59
C PRO A 37 17.95 -13.88 -21.20
N LEU A 38 18.29 -13.15 -20.14
CA LEU A 38 17.74 -13.30 -18.79
C LEU A 38 16.28 -12.83 -18.68
N ILE A 39 15.80 -12.03 -19.64
CA ILE A 39 14.34 -11.94 -19.90
C ILE A 39 13.91 -13.21 -20.67
N SER A 40 14.23 -14.38 -20.13
CA SER A 40 13.48 -15.58 -20.47
C SER A 40 12.05 -15.32 -20.02
N ASP A 41 11.05 -15.68 -20.82
CA ASP A 41 9.62 -15.52 -20.50
C ASP A 41 9.16 -16.25 -19.22
N ALA A 42 10.08 -16.85 -18.46
CA ALA A 42 9.86 -17.39 -17.14
C ALA A 42 9.59 -16.26 -16.12
N PRO A 43 8.40 -16.23 -15.47
CA PRO A 43 8.01 -15.19 -14.52
C PRO A 43 8.98 -15.00 -13.34
N VAL A 44 9.64 -16.09 -12.93
CA VAL A 44 10.53 -16.13 -11.75
C VAL A 44 11.84 -15.39 -12.01
N GLY A 45 12.42 -15.54 -13.21
CA GLY A 45 13.68 -14.87 -13.56
C GLY A 45 13.53 -13.35 -13.68
N LYS A 46 12.35 -12.89 -14.14
CA LYS A 46 12.04 -11.47 -14.25
C LYS A 46 11.91 -10.80 -12.89
N ASP A 47 11.25 -11.43 -11.91
CA ASP A 47 11.07 -10.85 -10.58
C ASP A 47 12.40 -10.70 -9.82
N GLU A 48 13.25 -11.73 -9.86
CA GLU A 48 14.59 -11.66 -9.27
C GLU A 48 15.47 -10.61 -9.95
N LEU A 49 15.37 -10.48 -11.28
CA LEU A 49 16.09 -9.45 -12.03
C LEU A 49 15.63 -8.06 -11.58
N LEU A 50 14.32 -7.78 -11.58
CA LEU A 50 13.76 -6.48 -11.17
C LEU A 50 14.13 -6.11 -9.72
N LYS A 51 14.15 -7.10 -8.83
CA LYS A 51 14.64 -6.93 -7.46
C LYS A 51 16.15 -6.61 -7.44
N SER A 52 16.96 -7.34 -8.20
CA SER A 52 18.42 -7.16 -8.23
C SER A 52 18.88 -5.82 -8.81
N VAL A 53 18.14 -5.27 -9.78
CA VAL A 53 18.42 -3.94 -10.36
C VAL A 53 17.92 -2.79 -9.50
N GLY A 54 17.32 -3.09 -8.33
CA GLY A 54 16.87 -2.12 -7.34
C GLY A 54 15.51 -1.50 -7.61
N LEU A 55 14.75 -1.97 -8.61
CA LEU A 55 13.50 -1.34 -9.03
C LEU A 55 12.49 -1.28 -7.87
N TYR A 56 12.29 -2.38 -7.15
CA TYR A 56 11.31 -2.44 -6.05
C TYR A 56 11.68 -1.54 -4.87
N LYS A 57 12.97 -1.24 -4.67
CA LYS A 57 13.37 -0.27 -3.66
C LYS A 57 12.91 1.14 -4.07
N VAL A 58 13.26 1.54 -5.30
CA VAL A 58 12.92 2.87 -5.84
C VAL A 58 11.40 3.05 -5.92
N GLN A 59 10.67 2.02 -6.32
CA GLN A 59 9.20 2.04 -6.31
C GLN A 59 8.63 2.22 -4.90
N GLY A 60 9.21 1.58 -3.89
CA GLY A 60 8.76 1.74 -2.51
C GLY A 60 8.95 3.17 -2.00
N ASP A 61 10.11 3.77 -2.30
CA ASP A 61 10.38 5.17 -1.98
C ASP A 61 9.43 6.12 -2.72
N ALA A 62 9.12 5.83 -3.99
CA ALA A 62 8.16 6.59 -4.76
C ALA A 62 6.72 6.51 -4.20
N VAL A 63 6.28 5.33 -3.73
CA VAL A 63 5.00 5.18 -3.02
C VAL A 63 4.97 6.05 -1.76
N ALA A 64 6.04 6.03 -0.95
CA ALA A 64 6.14 6.86 0.24
C ALA A 64 6.08 8.37 -0.11
N ALA A 65 6.77 8.79 -1.17
CA ALA A 65 6.73 10.17 -1.65
C ALA A 65 5.33 10.59 -2.12
N VAL A 66 4.60 9.73 -2.84
CA VAL A 66 3.21 9.98 -3.24
C VAL A 66 2.31 10.13 -2.02
N MET A 67 2.44 9.26 -1.02
CA MET A 67 1.67 9.36 0.23
C MET A 67 1.99 10.66 1.00
N GLY A 68 3.26 11.06 1.05
CA GLY A 68 3.68 12.33 1.62
C GLY A 68 3.09 13.54 0.87
N ALA A 69 3.04 13.48 -0.47
CA ALA A 69 2.41 14.53 -1.28
C ALA A 69 0.90 14.61 -1.04
N ILE A 70 0.20 13.46 -0.91
CA ILE A 70 -1.22 13.43 -0.55
C ILE A 70 -1.44 14.07 0.82
N TYR A 71 -0.60 13.75 1.80
CA TYR A 71 -0.66 14.34 3.14
C TYR A 71 -0.48 15.86 3.08
N GLU A 72 0.51 16.34 2.35
CA GLU A 72 0.79 17.77 2.23
C GLU A 72 -0.36 18.52 1.54
N GLN A 73 -0.94 17.95 0.49
CA GLN A 73 -1.98 18.61 -0.32
C GLN A 73 -3.38 18.52 0.26
N PHE A 74 -3.73 17.38 0.87
CA PHE A 74 -5.10 17.05 1.29
C PHE A 74 -5.23 16.76 2.79
N GLY A 75 -4.13 16.78 3.53
CA GLY A 75 -4.09 16.58 4.98
C GLY A 75 -4.14 15.12 5.42
N ALA A 76 -4.01 14.94 6.74
CA ALA A 76 -3.88 13.64 7.39
C ALA A 76 -5.07 12.69 7.14
N SER A 77 -6.30 13.22 7.15
CA SER A 77 -7.52 12.41 6.99
C SER A 77 -7.58 11.73 5.62
N VAL A 78 -7.26 12.47 4.55
CA VAL A 78 -7.24 11.94 3.18
C VAL A 78 -6.08 10.96 2.99
N ALA A 79 -4.89 11.29 3.50
CA ALA A 79 -3.74 10.39 3.45
C ALA A 79 -3.99 9.08 4.19
N HIS A 80 -4.62 9.13 5.38
CA HIS A 80 -5.00 7.96 6.15
C HIS A 80 -5.98 7.07 5.38
N ARG A 81 -7.00 7.68 4.77
CA ARG A 81 -7.96 6.97 3.94
C ARG A 81 -7.30 6.32 2.73
N ALA A 82 -6.46 7.07 2.01
CA ALA A 82 -5.71 6.57 0.87
C ALA A 82 -4.81 5.40 1.24
N PHE A 83 -4.19 5.42 2.42
CA PHE A 83 -3.39 4.30 2.90
C PHE A 83 -4.24 3.03 3.06
N HIS A 84 -5.38 3.13 3.75
CA HIS A 84 -6.25 1.98 4.03
C HIS A 84 -6.98 1.44 2.79
N THR A 85 -7.27 2.27 1.79
CA THR A 85 -8.00 1.85 0.59
C THR A 85 -7.12 1.56 -0.63
N ARG A 86 -5.95 2.20 -0.75
CA ARG A 86 -5.09 2.12 -1.95
C ARG A 86 -3.72 1.48 -1.72
N VAL A 87 -3.27 1.35 -0.47
CA VAL A 87 -1.95 0.77 -0.14
C VAL A 87 -2.12 -0.59 0.54
N LEU A 88 -2.83 -0.60 1.68
CA LEU A 88 -2.95 -1.76 2.56
C LEU A 88 -3.55 -3.01 1.91
N PRO A 89 -4.58 -2.91 1.03
CA PRO A 89 -5.16 -4.08 0.37
C PRO A 89 -4.17 -4.84 -0.53
N HIS A 90 -3.13 -4.18 -1.03
CA HIS A 90 -2.08 -4.81 -1.84
C HIS A 90 -1.00 -5.53 -0.99
N LEU A 91 -1.06 -5.38 0.34
CA LEU A 91 -0.09 -5.95 1.28
C LEU A 91 -0.65 -7.15 2.05
N LEU A 92 -1.87 -7.60 1.72
CA LEU A 92 -2.50 -8.82 2.24
C LEU A 92 -1.86 -10.09 1.64
N LEU A 93 -0.59 -10.31 1.97
CA LEU A 93 0.25 -11.36 1.37
C LEU A 93 0.51 -12.49 2.37
N ASP A 94 -0.52 -13.16 2.88
CA ASP A 94 -0.49 -14.37 3.73
C ASP A 94 0.74 -14.58 4.66
N GLY A 95 1.32 -13.52 5.23
CA GLY A 95 2.61 -13.56 5.93
C GLY A 95 3.84 -13.94 5.08
N LYS A 96 3.73 -14.15 3.77
CA LYS A 96 4.85 -14.42 2.86
C LYS A 96 5.52 -13.10 2.45
N ASN A 97 6.86 -13.10 2.37
CA ASN A 97 7.66 -12.01 1.79
C ASN A 97 7.48 -10.62 2.44
N GLY A 98 7.19 -10.56 3.74
CA GLY A 98 7.12 -9.31 4.50
C GLY A 98 5.81 -8.53 4.35
N GLY A 99 4.76 -9.16 3.84
CA GLY A 99 3.40 -8.61 3.87
C GLY A 99 2.72 -8.75 5.24
N LEU A 100 1.49 -8.26 5.32
CA LEU A 100 0.73 -8.22 6.56
C LEU A 100 0.34 -9.64 7.03
N PRO A 101 0.52 -9.98 8.32
CA PRO A 101 0.08 -11.25 8.87
C PRO A 101 -1.41 -11.53 8.65
N LEU A 102 -1.77 -12.79 8.41
CA LEU A 102 -3.15 -13.25 8.14
C LEU A 102 -4.18 -12.75 9.16
N VAL A 103 -3.77 -12.63 10.43
CA VAL A 103 -4.64 -12.20 11.54
C VAL A 103 -5.25 -10.81 11.33
N PHE A 104 -4.62 -9.97 10.51
CA PHE A 104 -5.09 -8.61 10.24
C PHE A 104 -5.85 -8.49 8.92
N HIS A 105 -5.96 -9.56 8.12
CA HIS A 105 -6.54 -9.47 6.78
C HIS A 105 -8.00 -9.08 6.80
N ASP A 106 -8.78 -9.67 7.71
CA ASP A 106 -10.21 -9.38 7.81
C ASP A 106 -10.46 -7.95 8.29
N GLU A 107 -9.70 -7.51 9.29
CA GLU A 107 -9.75 -6.13 9.78
C GLU A 107 -9.37 -5.11 8.70
N VAL A 108 -8.34 -5.39 7.88
CA VAL A 108 -7.96 -4.50 6.77
C VAL A 108 -9.06 -4.41 5.72
N ARG A 109 -9.71 -5.53 5.37
CA ARG A 109 -10.83 -5.53 4.41
C ARG A 109 -12.00 -4.73 4.97
N GLU A 110 -12.37 -4.95 6.22
CA GLU A 110 -13.46 -4.21 6.88
C GLU A 110 -13.18 -2.69 6.92
N ILE A 111 -11.97 -2.30 7.34
CA ILE A 111 -11.59 -0.88 7.39
C ILE A 111 -11.57 -0.28 5.98
N CYS A 112 -11.06 -1.01 4.98
CA CYS A 112 -11.07 -0.56 3.59
C CYS A 112 -12.50 -0.23 3.12
N GLU A 113 -13.44 -1.14 3.32
CA GLU A 113 -14.86 -0.93 2.95
C GLU A 113 -15.49 0.23 3.72
N ARG A 114 -15.30 0.30 5.05
CA ARG A 114 -15.81 1.40 5.88
C ARG A 114 -15.25 2.76 5.47
N MET A 115 -14.07 2.79 4.89
CA MET A 115 -13.44 3.99 4.34
C MET A 115 -13.79 4.27 2.88
N GLY A 116 -14.84 3.65 2.34
CA GLY A 116 -15.35 3.87 0.98
C GLY A 116 -14.83 2.88 -0.06
N GLY A 117 -13.99 1.92 0.34
CA GLY A 117 -13.48 0.89 -0.55
C GLY A 117 -12.38 1.35 -1.50
N ALA A 118 -11.86 0.40 -2.26
CA ALA A 118 -10.66 0.57 -3.07
C ALA A 118 -10.81 1.55 -4.24
N GLU A 119 -12.02 1.95 -4.63
CA GLU A 119 -12.28 2.88 -5.75
C GLU A 119 -13.00 4.18 -5.34
N SER A 120 -13.16 4.45 -4.04
CA SER A 120 -13.80 5.67 -3.56
C SER A 120 -13.05 6.96 -3.93
N ASP A 121 -13.83 8.03 -4.07
CA ASP A 121 -13.32 9.40 -4.14
C ASP A 121 -12.66 9.81 -2.81
N LEU A 122 -11.35 10.06 -2.86
CA LEU A 122 -10.54 10.45 -1.70
C LEU A 122 -10.76 11.90 -1.25
N THR A 123 -11.58 12.68 -1.95
CA THR A 123 -11.90 14.06 -1.58
C THR A 123 -13.26 14.19 -0.89
N LYS A 124 -14.15 13.20 -1.06
CA LYS A 124 -15.48 13.18 -0.43
C LYS A 124 -15.42 12.50 0.94
N ALA A 125 -16.05 13.09 1.96
CA ALA A 125 -16.17 12.40 3.25
C ALA A 125 -16.85 11.03 3.04
N PRO A 126 -16.40 9.97 3.73
CA PRO A 126 -17.10 8.69 3.67
C PRO A 126 -18.55 8.92 4.09
N GLU A 127 -19.50 8.49 3.26
CA GLU A 127 -20.91 8.52 3.61
C GLU A 127 -21.07 7.69 4.87
N ALA A 128 -21.30 8.35 6.01
CA ALA A 128 -21.58 7.66 7.25
C ALA A 128 -22.84 6.83 7.03
N THR A 129 -22.69 5.50 7.08
CA THR A 129 -23.83 4.59 7.15
C THR A 129 -24.72 5.08 8.28
N THR A 130 -25.94 5.50 7.93
CA THR A 130 -26.94 6.03 8.84
C THR A 130 -27.52 4.87 9.65
N GLU A 131 -26.72 4.31 10.53
CA GLU A 131 -27.20 3.46 11.61
C GLU A 131 -27.26 4.31 12.89
N SER A 132 -28.46 4.42 13.42
CA SER A 132 -28.81 5.20 14.62
C SER A 132 -27.84 4.91 15.77
N PRO A 133 -27.30 5.93 16.48
CA PRO A 133 -26.39 5.75 17.62
C PRO A 133 -27.00 5.06 18.86
N SER A 134 -28.24 4.59 18.82
CA SER A 134 -28.95 4.04 19.98
C SER A 134 -28.67 2.56 20.26
N ASP A 135 -28.16 1.79 19.29
CA ASP A 135 -28.25 0.32 19.37
C ASP A 135 -26.89 -0.39 19.48
N LEU A 136 -25.76 0.34 19.54
CA LEU A 136 -24.42 -0.27 19.40
C LEU A 136 -23.42 0.00 20.53
N PHE A 137 -23.88 0.17 21.78
CA PHE A 137 -22.98 0.25 22.92
C PHE A 137 -23.39 -0.60 24.14
N PRO A 138 -22.96 -1.88 24.21
CA PRO A 138 -22.58 -2.47 25.48
C PRO A 138 -21.09 -2.15 25.73
N HIS A 139 -20.86 -1.16 26.60
CA HIS A 139 -19.65 -0.90 27.38
C HIS A 139 -18.34 -1.60 26.95
N LYS A 140 -17.46 -0.92 26.18
CA LYS A 140 -15.99 -1.16 26.28
C LYS A 140 -15.04 -0.17 25.62
N ILE A 141 -15.49 0.90 24.96
CA ILE A 141 -14.58 1.87 24.34
C ILE A 141 -14.68 3.21 25.08
N SER A 142 -14.15 3.24 26.31
CA SER A 142 -13.93 4.50 27.05
C SER A 142 -12.46 4.77 27.33
N TYR A 143 -11.52 3.97 26.79
CA TYR A 143 -10.11 4.03 27.20
C TYR A 143 -9.09 4.42 26.13
N ILE A 144 -9.46 4.60 24.85
CA ILE A 144 -8.46 4.83 23.79
C ILE A 144 -8.40 6.30 23.32
N MET A 145 -9.36 7.14 23.68
CA MET A 145 -9.40 8.56 23.24
C MET A 145 -8.75 9.54 24.22
N LEU A 146 -7.82 9.10 25.08
CA LEU A 146 -7.18 9.96 26.09
C LEU A 146 -5.64 9.86 26.13
N SER A 147 -4.99 9.35 25.08
CA SER A 147 -3.51 9.28 25.05
C SER A 147 -2.86 9.39 23.67
N LEU A 148 -3.37 10.28 22.80
CA LEU A 148 -2.60 10.80 21.66
C LEU A 148 -2.81 12.32 21.55
#